data_AF-A0A962MLD4-F1
#
_entry.id   AF-A0A962MLD4-F1
#
_cell.length_a   1.000
_cell.length_b   1.000
_cell.length_c   1.000
_cell.angle_alpha   90.00
_cell.angle_beta   90.00
_cell.angle_gamma   90.00
#
_symmetry.space_group_name_H-M   'P 1'
#
loop_
_entity.id
_entity.type
_entity.pdbx_description
1 polymer ?
#
loop_
_entity_poly.entity_id
_entity_poly.type
_entity_poly.pdbx_seq_one_letter_code
_entity_poly.pdbx_strand_id
1 'polypeptide(L)'
;GTLPVLVPGIRRGRLCGNSQCPQCQGIKRLQWQDRLRQRMLQVPYCHITFTLPHDLNGLARRNPWQVYNLMFRSAWQTVRRLCKKPKNVGGLPGMSAVLHTP
;
A
#
# COMPACT_ATOMS: atom_id res chain seq x y z
N GLY A 1 5.27 -25.66 19.82
CA GLY A 1 5.39 -24.41 20.58
C GLY A 1 6.03 -23.36 19.71
N THR A 2 5.24 -22.47 19.11
CA THR A 2 5.72 -21.32 18.34
C THR A 2 5.81 -20.12 19.27
N LEU A 3 7.02 -19.70 19.59
CA LEU A 3 7.30 -18.48 20.36
C LEU A 3 6.66 -17.27 19.66
N PRO A 4 5.88 -16.44 20.36
CA PRO A 4 5.43 -15.17 19.78
C PRO A 4 6.63 -14.23 19.76
N VAL A 5 6.88 -13.68 18.57
CA VAL A 5 7.82 -12.58 18.31
C VAL A 5 7.70 -11.56 19.43
N LEU A 6 8.80 -11.34 20.15
CA LEU A 6 8.91 -10.30 21.18
C LEU A 6 8.82 -8.96 20.47
N VAL A 7 7.63 -8.34 20.46
CA VAL A 7 7.51 -6.95 20.01
C VAL A 7 8.10 -6.05 21.11
N PRO A 8 9.16 -5.27 20.83
CA PRO A 8 9.79 -4.43 21.84
C PRO A 8 8.80 -3.36 22.35
N GLY A 9 8.64 -3.25 23.68
CA GLY A 9 7.89 -2.14 24.32
C GLY A 9 6.48 -2.47 24.85
N ILE A 10 5.94 -3.67 24.63
CA ILE A 10 4.62 -4.04 25.18
C ILE A 10 4.79 -4.78 26.51
N ARG A 11 4.35 -4.15 27.62
CA ARG A 11 4.27 -4.82 28.94
C ARG A 11 3.44 -6.10 28.79
N ARG A 12 3.96 -7.23 29.28
CA ARG A 12 3.30 -8.56 29.27
C ARG A 12 2.03 -8.55 30.13
N GLY A 13 0.96 -7.92 29.66
CA GLY A 13 -0.39 -8.14 30.16
C GLY A 13 -0.95 -9.42 29.53
N ARG A 14 -1.72 -10.18 30.31
CA ARG A 14 -2.41 -11.39 29.83
C ARG A 14 -3.37 -10.99 28.70
N LEU A 15 -3.15 -11.52 27.50
CA LEU A 15 -4.05 -11.32 26.36
C LEU A 15 -5.43 -11.93 26.69
N CYS A 16 -6.48 -11.11 26.71
CA CYS A 16 -7.83 -11.55 27.06
C CYS A 16 -8.59 -12.24 25.92
N GLY A 17 -8.02 -12.32 24.71
CA GLY A 17 -8.61 -13.00 23.55
C GLY A 17 -9.80 -12.29 22.89
N ASN A 18 -10.37 -11.27 23.54
CA ASN A 18 -11.53 -10.53 23.05
C ASN A 18 -11.22 -9.77 21.74
N SER A 19 -12.09 -9.91 20.74
CA SER A 19 -12.01 -9.22 19.44
C SER A 19 -12.20 -7.70 19.55
N GLN A 20 -12.83 -7.21 20.61
CA GLN A 20 -13.05 -5.78 20.84
C GLN A 20 -11.98 -5.12 21.73
N CYS A 21 -11.07 -5.90 22.32
CA CYS A 21 -10.04 -5.35 23.20
C CYS A 21 -8.95 -4.62 22.38
N PRO A 22 -8.70 -3.32 22.60
CA PRO A 22 -7.70 -2.55 21.84
C PRO A 22 -6.28 -3.11 21.98
N GLN A 23 -5.91 -3.62 23.15
CA GLN A 23 -4.60 -4.23 23.39
C GLN A 23 -4.42 -5.54 22.60
N CYS A 24 -5.43 -6.42 22.63
CA CYS A 24 -5.39 -7.68 21.85
C CYS A 24 -5.37 -7.41 20.35
N GLN A 25 -6.13 -6.41 19.87
CA GLN A 25 -6.12 -6.00 18.47
C GLN A 25 -4.80 -5.32 18.06
N GLY A 26 -4.19 -4.53 18.95
CA GLY A 26 -2.87 -3.95 18.74
C GLY A 26 -1.80 -5.03 18.54
N ILE A 27 -1.79 -6.06 19.37
CA ILE A 27 -0.87 -7.20 19.24
C ILE A 27 -1.12 -7.97 17.94
N LYS A 28 -2.39 -8.25 17.59
CA LYS A 28 -2.73 -8.88 16.30
C LYS A 28 -2.25 -8.06 15.10
N ARG A 29 -2.38 -6.74 15.16
CA ARG A 29 -1.90 -5.80 14.12
C ARG A 29 -0.39 -5.88 13.96
N LEU A 30 0.36 -5.92 15.07
CA LEU A 30 1.82 -6.01 15.05
C LEU A 30 2.28 -7.37 14.48
N GLN A 31 1.67 -8.47 14.92
CA GLN A 31 1.94 -9.80 14.37
C GLN A 31 1.60 -9.89 12.87
N TRP A 32 0.55 -9.20 12.42
CA TRP A 32 0.24 -9.10 11.00
C TRP A 32 1.28 -8.26 10.24
N GLN A 33 1.72 -7.14 10.81
CA GLN A 33 2.75 -6.28 10.23
C GLN A 33 4.07 -7.04 10.07
N ASP A 34 4.50 -7.82 11.07
CA ASP A 34 5.73 -8.61 10.98
C ASP A 34 5.63 -9.73 9.93
N ARG A 35 4.48 -10.42 9.85
CA ARG A 35 4.24 -11.41 8.79
C ARG A 35 4.26 -10.79 7.40
N LEU A 36 3.75 -9.56 7.26
CA LEU A 36 3.82 -8.83 5.99
C LEU A 36 5.24 -8.40 5.66
N ARG A 37 5.98 -7.84 6.62
CA ARG A 37 7.39 -7.45 6.44
C ARG A 37 8.24 -8.60 5.92
N GLN A 38 8.04 -9.81 6.46
CA GLN A 38 8.76 -11.01 6.02
C GLN A 38 8.43 -11.44 4.59
N ARG A 39 7.29 -11.03 4.03
CA ARG A 39 6.87 -11.32 2.66
C ARG A 39 7.22 -10.21 1.67
N MET A 40 7.64 -9.04 2.15
CA MET A 40 8.03 -7.93 1.29
C MET A 40 9.45 -8.14 0.75
N LEU A 41 9.68 -7.71 -0.49
CA LEU A 41 11.00 -7.72 -1.08
C LEU A 41 11.87 -6.68 -0.38
N GLN A 42 13.17 -6.93 -0.22
CA GLN A 42 14.10 -5.98 0.38
C GLN A 42 14.50 -4.90 -0.64
N VAL A 43 13.52 -4.11 -1.07
CA VAL A 43 13.68 -3.04 -2.05
C VAL A 43 13.02 -1.75 -1.55
N PRO A 44 13.45 -0.57 -2.03
CA PRO A 44 12.76 0.68 -1.69
C PRO A 44 11.31 0.67 -2.20
N TYR A 45 10.37 1.03 -1.33
CA TYR A 45 8.96 1.21 -1.67
C TYR A 45 8.60 2.70 -1.59
N CYS A 46 7.76 3.16 -2.51
CA CYS A 46 7.13 4.47 -2.43
C CYS A 46 5.63 4.34 -2.72
N HIS A 47 4.82 5.19 -2.09
CA HIS A 47 3.40 5.30 -2.37
C HIS A 47 3.17 6.63 -3.09
N ILE A 48 2.59 6.57 -4.28
CA ILE A 48 2.36 7.72 -5.16
C ILE A 48 0.86 7.84 -5.41
N THR A 49 0.32 9.04 -5.17
CA THR A 49 -1.09 9.34 -5.45
C THR A 49 -1.19 10.16 -6.73
N PHE A 50 -1.98 9.66 -7.68
CA PHE A 50 -2.36 10.40 -8.87
C PHE A 50 -3.80 10.89 -8.70
N THR A 51 -4.00 12.19 -8.81
CA THR A 51 -5.32 12.82 -8.66
C THR A 51 -5.85 13.21 -10.02
N LEU A 52 -7.08 12.79 -10.34
CA LEU A 52 -7.78 13.24 -11.54
C LEU A 52 -8.26 14.70 -11.32
N PRO A 53 -7.98 15.63 -12.26
CA PRO A 53 -8.52 16.99 -12.20
C PRO A 53 -10.04 17.02 -12.07
N HIS A 54 -10.56 17.96 -11.28
CA HIS A 54 -11.99 18.05 -10.96
C HIS A 54 -12.87 18.14 -12.21
N ASP A 55 -12.45 18.89 -13.22
CA ASP A 55 -13.19 19.11 -14.47
C ASP A 55 -13.46 17.79 -15.23
N LEU A 56 -12.62 16.78 -15.01
CA LEU A 56 -12.75 15.46 -15.63
C LEU A 56 -13.70 14.52 -14.87
N ASN A 57 -14.19 14.89 -13.68
CA ASN A 57 -15.10 14.05 -12.91
C ASN A 57 -16.42 13.79 -13.64
N GLY A 58 -16.93 14.76 -14.39
CA GLY A 58 -18.11 14.57 -15.23
C GLY A 58 -17.89 13.53 -16.34
N LEU A 59 -16.67 13.48 -16.88
CA LEU A 59 -16.28 12.48 -17.88
C LEU A 59 -16.08 11.10 -17.24
N ALA A 60 -15.42 11.05 -16.08
CA ALA A 60 -15.19 9.82 -15.32
C ALA A 60 -16.50 9.16 -14.88
N ARG A 61 -17.50 9.94 -14.46
CA ARG A 61 -18.83 9.40 -14.11
C ARG A 61 -19.56 8.78 -15.30
N ARG A 62 -19.42 9.36 -16.49
CA ARG A 62 -20.09 8.87 -17.71
C ARG A 62 -19.36 7.69 -18.35
N ASN A 63 -18.02 7.66 -18.26
CA ASN A 63 -17.17 6.66 -18.90
C ASN A 63 -16.11 6.10 -17.94
N PRO A 64 -16.51 5.50 -16.80
CA PRO A 64 -15.59 5.17 -15.72
C PRO A 64 -14.51 4.18 -16.16
N TRP A 65 -14.89 3.16 -16.93
CA TRP A 65 -13.95 2.13 -17.39
C TRP A 65 -12.85 2.73 -18.28
N GLN A 66 -13.23 3.54 -19.27
CA GLN A 66 -12.31 4.17 -20.21
C GLN A 66 -11.39 5.16 -19.48
N VAL A 67 -11.96 6.04 -18.66
CA VAL A 67 -11.22 7.10 -17.97
C VAL A 67 -10.24 6.52 -16.96
N TYR A 68 -10.68 5.59 -16.10
CA TYR A 68 -9.78 5.02 -15.08
C TYR A 68 -8.73 4.09 -15.69
N ASN A 69 -9.06 3.33 -16.74
CA ASN A 69 -8.05 2.57 -17.47
C ASN A 69 -6.98 3.46 -18.09
N LEU A 70 -7.40 4.57 -18.71
CA LEU A 70 -6.47 5.55 -19.26
C LEU A 70 -5.61 6.17 -18.15
N MET A 71 -6.22 6.54 -17.02
CA MET A 71 -5.53 7.08 -15.86
C MET A 71 -4.45 6.11 -15.33
N PHE A 72 -4.77 4.83 -15.13
CA PHE A 72 -3.80 3.83 -14.68
C PHE A 72 -2.67 3.61 -15.69
N ARG A 73 -3.00 3.57 -16.99
CA ARG A 73 -1.98 3.46 -18.05
C ARG A 73 -1.05 4.67 -18.05
N SER A 74 -1.61 5.88 -17.93
CA SER A 74 -0.84 7.13 -17.86
C SER A 74 0.04 7.20 -16.61
N ALA A 75 -0.48 6.77 -15.46
CA ALA A 75 0.28 6.66 -14.21
C ALA A 75 1.46 5.70 -14.36
N TRP A 76 1.23 4.48 -14.88
CA TRP A 76 2.29 3.50 -15.15
C TRP A 76 3.35 4.03 -16.12
N GLN A 77 2.93 4.65 -17.23
CA GLN A 77 3.85 5.21 -18.20
C GLN A 77 4.74 6.30 -17.58
N THR A 78 4.17 7.14 -16.72
CA THR A 78 4.89 8.19 -16.00
C THR A 78 5.94 7.59 -15.07
N VAL A 79 5.52 6.66 -14.20
CA VAL A 79 6.41 5.97 -13.24
C VAL A 79 7.53 5.24 -13.98
N ARG A 80 7.19 4.41 -14.97
CA ARG A 80 8.16 3.66 -15.78
C ARG A 80 9.16 4.58 -16.47
N ARG A 81 8.70 5.69 -17.05
CA ARG A 81 9.57 6.67 -17.75
C ARG A 81 10.51 7.36 -16.78
N LEU A 82 10.05 7.71 -15.58
CA LEU A 82 10.88 8.33 -14.56
C LEU A 82 11.91 7.35 -13.99
N CYS A 83 11.50 6.14 -13.63
CA CYS A 83 12.39 5.14 -13.05
C CYS A 83 13.47 4.66 -14.02
N LYS A 84 13.20 4.63 -15.34
CA LYS A 84 14.21 4.27 -16.36
C LYS A 84 15.41 5.22 -16.40
N LYS A 85 15.29 6.46 -15.91
CA LYS A 85 16.41 7.43 -15.92
C LYS A 85 17.47 7.02 -14.87
N PRO A 86 18.76 6.94 -15.22
CA PRO A 86 19.84 6.56 -14.27
C PRO A 86 19.94 7.47 -13.05
N LYS A 87 19.64 8.77 -13.22
CA LYS A 87 19.61 9.74 -12.11
C LYS A 87 18.49 9.51 -11.08
N ASN A 88 17.52 8.66 -11.41
CA ASN A 88 16.41 8.29 -10.54
C ASN A 88 16.66 6.87 -10.00
N VAL A 89 15.96 5.87 -10.52
CA VAL A 89 16.10 4.46 -10.11
C VAL A 89 17.02 3.68 -11.07
N GLY A 90 17.13 4.10 -12.33
CA GLY A 90 17.93 3.41 -13.35
C GLY A 90 17.41 2.03 -13.75
N GLY A 91 16.13 1.72 -13.52
CA GLY A 91 15.59 0.37 -13.70
C GLY A 91 14.10 0.33 -14.02
N LEU A 92 13.58 -0.89 -14.21
CA LEU A 92 12.15 -1.15 -14.38
C LEU A 92 11.50 -1.32 -13.00
N PRO A 93 10.61 -0.42 -12.57
CA PRO A 93 9.93 -0.55 -11.29
C PRO A 93 8.82 -1.62 -11.35
N GLY A 94 8.40 -2.13 -10.20
CA GLY A 94 7.09 -2.77 -10.05
C GLY A 94 6.04 -1.75 -9.61
N MET A 95 4.78 -1.92 -10.03
CA MET A 95 3.69 -1.05 -9.58
C MET A 95 2.41 -1.86 -9.35
N SER A 96 1.84 -1.71 -8.16
CA SER A 96 0.46 -2.07 -7.85
C SER A 96 -0.33 -0.79 -7.61
N ALA A 97 -1.54 -0.71 -8.14
CA ALA A 97 -2.34 0.50 -8.05
C ALA A 97 -3.75 0.18 -7.55
N VAL A 98 -4.30 1.08 -6.73
CA VAL A 98 -5.64 0.99 -6.16
C VAL A 98 -6.40 2.26 -6.55
N LEU A 99 -7.67 2.11 -6.94
CA LEU A 99 -8.54 3.22 -7.24
C LEU A 99 -9.28 3.65 -5.97
N HIS A 100 -9.19 4.92 -5.62
CA HIS A 100 -10.07 5.54 -4.63
C HIS A 100 -11.08 6.43 -5.36
N THR A 101 -12.34 6.01 -5.37
CA THR A 101 -13.46 6.85 -5.81
C THR A 101 -14.24 7.33 -4.60
N PRO A 102 -14.65 8.60 -4.54
CA PRO A 102 -15.66 9.06 -3.58
C PRO A 102 -17.04 8.44 -3.85
#